data_AF-A0A382C599-F1
#
_entry.id   AF-A0A382C599-F1
#
_cell.length_a   1.000
_cell.length_b   1.000
_cell.length_c   1.000
_cell.angle_alpha   90.00
_cell.angle_beta   90.00
_cell.angle_gamma   90.00
#
_symmetry.space_group_name_H-M   'P 1'
#
loop_
_entity.id
_entity.type
_entity.pdbx_description
1 polymer ?
#
loop_
_entity_poly.entity_id
_entity_poly.type
_entity_poly.pdbx_seq_one_letter_code
_entity_poly.pdbx_strand_id
1 'polypeptide(L)'
;AGMFLSEFAGYHGVWYKETYDEDVDTPCFAGGHIHVGAQVDWDTAKEAAEVSIRTLINYVDQFMVMSGDCNSDGEVNILDVVALSGAVLGNIELTPSQSEAADMDGNGLLNILDIIAIVNLILID
;
A
#
# COMPACT_ATOMS: atom_id res chain seq x y z
N ALA A 1 32.90 -7.23 9.94
CA ALA A 1 32.20 -8.51 9.72
C ALA A 1 30.79 -8.18 9.22
N GLY A 2 30.33 -8.81 8.13
CA GLY A 2 29.00 -8.51 7.54
C GLY A 2 28.97 -8.45 6.00
N MET A 3 30.13 -8.39 5.33
CA MET A 3 30.24 -8.24 3.87
C MET A 3 29.43 -9.30 3.10
N PHE A 4 29.61 -10.58 3.42
CA PHE A 4 28.87 -11.68 2.76
C PHE A 4 27.36 -11.65 3.01
N LEU A 5 26.91 -11.35 4.24
CA LEU A 5 25.49 -11.30 4.56
C LEU A 5 24.79 -10.12 3.86
N SER A 6 25.44 -8.96 3.83
CA SER A 6 24.94 -7.76 3.13
C SER A 6 24.85 -7.99 1.63
N GLU A 7 25.88 -8.59 1.03
CA GLU A 7 25.90 -8.95 -0.40
C GLU A 7 24.81 -9.97 -0.74
N PHE A 8 24.64 -11.01 0.09
CA PHE A 8 23.60 -12.01 -0.08
C PHE A 8 22.19 -11.39 0.00
N ALA A 9 21.93 -10.54 1.00
CA ALA A 9 20.64 -9.86 1.14
C ALA A 9 20.37 -8.88 -0.02
N GLY A 10 21.40 -8.15 -0.46
CA GLY A 10 21.32 -7.29 -1.65
C GLY A 10 21.02 -8.07 -2.91
N TYR A 11 21.72 -9.19 -3.15
CA TYR A 11 21.48 -10.07 -4.28
C TYR A 11 20.05 -10.60 -4.31
N HIS A 12 19.53 -11.07 -3.17
CA HIS A 12 18.15 -11.55 -3.07
C HIS A 12 17.12 -10.47 -3.41
N GLY A 13 17.34 -9.22 -2.97
CA GLY A 13 16.48 -8.10 -3.33
C GLY A 13 16.45 -7.82 -4.83
N VAL A 14 17.62 -7.81 -5.48
CA VAL A 14 17.73 -7.60 -6.94
C VAL A 14 17.17 -8.77 -7.73
N TRP A 15 17.45 -10.01 -7.30
CA TRP A 15 16.92 -11.22 -7.94
C TRP A 15 15.40 -11.27 -7.87
N TYR A 16 14.80 -10.96 -6.71
CA TYR A 16 13.34 -10.89 -6.58
C TYR A 16 12.77 -9.81 -7.48
N LYS A 17 13.37 -8.61 -7.49
CA LYS A 17 12.96 -7.51 -8.36
C LYS A 17 13.01 -7.91 -9.84
N GLU A 18 14.08 -8.55 -10.30
CA GLU A 18 14.21 -9.05 -11.67
C GLU A 18 13.17 -10.13 -12.01
N THR A 19 12.83 -10.99 -11.05
CA THR A 19 11.87 -12.09 -11.25
C THR A 19 10.44 -11.58 -11.40
N TYR A 20 10.08 -10.49 -10.72
CA TYR A 20 8.71 -9.98 -10.62
C TYR A 20 8.54 -8.56 -11.20
N ASP A 21 9.51 -8.05 -11.96
CA ASP A 21 9.47 -6.68 -12.54
C ASP A 21 8.34 -6.52 -13.56
N GLU A 22 7.97 -7.62 -14.23
CA GLU A 22 6.93 -7.66 -15.28
C GLU A 22 5.63 -8.35 -14.82
N ASP A 23 5.56 -8.81 -13.56
CA ASP A 23 4.36 -9.46 -13.02
C ASP A 23 3.31 -8.39 -12.69
N VAL A 24 2.14 -8.49 -13.34
CA VAL A 24 1.03 -7.54 -13.17
C VAL A 24 0.12 -7.89 -11.99
N ASP A 25 0.11 -9.15 -11.56
CA ASP A 25 -0.72 -9.63 -10.45
C ASP A 25 0.04 -9.50 -9.11
N THR A 26 1.35 -9.73 -9.13
CA THR A 26 2.21 -9.64 -7.93
C THR A 26 3.50 -8.85 -8.19
N PRO A 27 3.42 -7.57 -8.56
CA PRO A 27 4.59 -6.75 -8.85
C PRO A 27 5.51 -6.58 -7.64
N CYS A 28 6.81 -6.56 -7.88
CA CYS A 28 7.78 -6.16 -6.87
C CYS A 28 7.85 -4.63 -6.74
N PHE A 29 7.15 -4.05 -5.76
CA PHE A 29 7.19 -2.60 -5.50
C PHE A 29 8.52 -2.11 -4.91
N ALA A 30 9.18 -2.92 -4.07
CA ALA A 30 10.48 -2.59 -3.49
C ALA A 30 11.24 -3.84 -3.03
N GLY A 31 12.57 -3.81 -3.14
CA GLY A 31 13.44 -4.89 -2.68
C GLY A 31 14.84 -4.38 -2.36
N GLY A 32 15.48 -4.94 -1.33
CA GLY A 32 16.84 -4.56 -0.93
C GLY A 32 17.14 -4.85 0.54
N HIS A 33 18.18 -4.20 1.06
CA HIS A 33 18.53 -4.26 2.49
C HIS A 33 18.97 -2.88 2.99
N ILE A 34 18.79 -2.66 4.30
CA ILE A 34 19.24 -1.45 4.98
C ILE A 34 20.55 -1.78 5.71
N HIS A 35 21.59 -1.01 5.44
CA HIS A 35 22.88 -1.13 6.13
C HIS A 35 23.12 0.11 7.00
N VAL A 36 22.93 -0.04 8.31
CA VAL A 36 23.35 0.94 9.31
C VAL A 36 24.79 0.62 9.70
N GLY A 37 25.71 1.54 9.42
CA GLY A 37 27.16 1.28 9.46
C GLY A 37 27.64 0.65 10.76
N ALA A 38 28.67 -0.20 10.68
CA ALA A 38 29.16 -0.99 11.82
C ALA A 38 29.79 -0.20 12.98
N GLN A 39 29.89 1.13 12.88
CA GLN A 39 30.48 2.01 13.91
C GLN A 39 29.43 2.91 14.58
N VAL A 40 28.16 2.73 14.24
CA VAL A 40 27.03 3.48 14.78
C VAL A 40 26.57 2.80 16.07
N ASP A 41 26.22 3.57 17.11
CA ASP A 41 25.67 3.02 18.34
C ASP A 41 24.24 2.46 18.12
N TRP A 42 23.75 1.67 19.08
CA TRP A 42 22.47 0.98 18.95
C TRP A 42 21.27 1.92 18.83
N ASP A 43 21.28 3.05 19.54
CA ASP A 43 20.15 3.99 19.53
C ASP A 43 20.09 4.69 18.18
N THR A 44 21.23 5.19 17.70
CA THR A 44 21.34 5.81 16.38
C THR A 44 21.05 4.81 15.25
N ALA A 45 21.50 3.55 15.37
CA ALA A 45 21.21 2.52 14.38
C ALA A 45 19.72 2.17 14.32
N LYS A 46 19.04 2.13 15.47
CA LYS A 46 17.59 1.93 15.54
C LYS A 46 16.84 3.09 14.89
N GLU A 47 17.19 4.33 15.23
CA GLU A 47 16.55 5.53 14.64
C GLU A 47 16.73 5.56 13.11
N ALA A 48 17.94 5.29 12.62
CA ALA A 48 18.22 5.23 11.19
C ALA A 48 17.40 4.13 10.47
N ALA A 49 17.22 2.96 11.11
CA ALA A 49 16.35 1.92 10.58
C ALA A 49 14.87 2.35 10.55
N GLU A 50 14.36 2.98 11.62
CA GLU A 50 12.98 3.48 11.68
C GLU A 50 12.70 4.54 10.61
N VAL A 51 13.62 5.48 10.38
CA VAL A 51 13.49 6.51 9.32
C VAL A 51 13.47 5.86 7.94
N SER A 52 14.36 4.90 7.70
CA SER A 52 14.43 4.18 6.42
C SER A 52 13.15 3.39 6.15
N ILE A 53 12.65 2.66 7.16
CA ILE A 53 11.41 1.89 7.07
C ILE A 53 10.22 2.81 6.84
N ARG A 54 10.11 3.93 7.56
CA ARG A 54 9.02 4.91 7.37
C ARG A 54 9.01 5.48 5.95
N THR A 55 10.19 5.79 5.41
CA THR A 55 10.33 6.29 4.05
C THR A 55 9.90 5.24 3.03
N LEU A 56 10.28 3.98 3.25
CA LEU A 56 9.89 2.87 2.40
C LEU A 56 8.37 2.63 2.42
N ILE A 57 7.75 2.63 3.61
CA ILE A 57 6.30 2.52 3.76
C ILE A 57 5.59 3.60 2.95
N ASN A 58 5.96 4.87 3.17
CA ASN A 58 5.37 6.00 2.45
C ASN A 58 5.52 5.92 0.91
N TYR A 59 6.57 5.24 0.42
CA TYR A 59 6.77 5.01 -1.01
C TYR A 59 5.89 3.86 -1.51
N VAL A 60 5.89 2.71 -0.82
CA VAL A 60 5.11 1.53 -1.19
C VAL A 60 3.60 1.82 -1.15
N ASP A 61 3.15 2.61 -0.17
CA ASP A 61 1.74 3.01 -0.04
C ASP A 61 1.21 3.75 -1.28
N GLN A 62 2.06 4.39 -2.09
CA GLN A 62 1.64 5.06 -3.33
C GLN A 62 1.16 4.09 -4.41
N PHE A 63 1.47 2.81 -4.28
CA PHE A 63 1.09 1.76 -5.23
C PHE A 63 0.00 0.84 -4.68
N MET A 64 -0.35 0.99 -3.40
CA MET A 64 -1.36 0.16 -2.75
C MET A 64 -2.73 0.81 -2.89
N VAL A 65 -3.75 -0.01 -3.15
CA VAL A 65 -5.14 0.44 -3.09
C VAL A 65 -5.53 0.60 -1.62
N MET A 66 -5.93 1.82 -1.24
CA MET A 66 -6.46 2.09 0.09
C MET A 66 -7.92 1.69 0.14
N SER A 67 -8.23 0.62 0.89
CA SER A 67 -9.62 0.17 1.06
C SER A 67 -10.47 1.28 1.67
N GLY A 68 -11.60 1.58 1.04
CA GLY A 68 -12.51 2.67 1.40
C GLY A 68 -12.27 4.00 0.68
N ASP A 69 -11.09 4.23 0.08
CA ASP A 69 -10.76 5.45 -0.68
C ASP A 69 -11.29 5.35 -2.13
N CYS A 70 -12.60 5.54 -2.27
CA CYS A 70 -13.32 5.38 -3.52
C CYS A 70 -13.05 6.50 -4.52
N ASN A 71 -12.56 7.65 -4.06
CA ASN A 71 -12.24 8.78 -4.92
C ASN A 71 -10.73 8.93 -5.23
N SER A 72 -9.88 8.11 -4.58
CA SER A 72 -8.41 8.10 -4.69
C SER A 72 -7.74 9.42 -4.28
N ASP A 73 -8.27 10.08 -3.25
CA ASP A 73 -7.69 11.31 -2.68
C ASP A 73 -6.75 11.05 -1.48
N GLY A 74 -6.65 9.81 -1.04
CA GLY A 74 -5.78 9.36 0.05
C GLY A 74 -6.39 9.51 1.44
N GLU A 75 -7.67 9.89 1.56
CA GLU A 75 -8.41 9.93 2.81
C GLU A 75 -9.70 9.10 2.71
N VAL A 76 -10.05 8.36 3.78
CA VAL A 76 -11.35 7.68 3.85
C VAL A 76 -12.34 8.56 4.60
N ASN A 77 -13.25 9.21 3.88
CA ASN A 77 -14.22 10.15 4.44
C ASN A 77 -15.56 10.12 3.69
N ILE A 78 -16.45 11.08 3.99
CA ILE A 78 -17.81 11.10 3.40
C ILE A 78 -17.81 11.28 1.87
N LEU A 79 -16.73 11.81 1.29
CA LEU A 79 -16.60 11.96 -0.16
C LEU A 79 -16.49 10.60 -0.87
N ASP A 80 -15.94 9.58 -0.22
CA ASP A 80 -15.90 8.21 -0.75
C ASP A 80 -17.28 7.59 -0.83
N VAL A 81 -18.08 7.80 0.21
CA VAL A 81 -19.50 7.39 0.23
C VAL A 81 -20.27 8.06 -0.91
N VAL A 82 -19.99 9.34 -1.19
CA VAL A 82 -20.60 10.06 -2.32
C VAL A 82 -20.15 9.49 -3.65
N ALA A 83 -18.84 9.23 -3.83
CA ALA A 83 -18.29 8.64 -5.03
C ALA A 83 -18.88 7.26 -5.31
N LEU A 84 -18.89 6.38 -4.30
CA LEU A 84 -19.46 5.04 -4.40
C LEU A 84 -20.97 5.05 -4.65
N SER A 85 -21.72 5.94 -3.98
CA SER A 85 -23.15 6.11 -4.26
C SER A 85 -23.41 6.53 -5.71
N GLY A 86 -22.57 7.42 -6.25
CA GLY A 86 -22.61 7.80 -7.66
C GLY A 86 -22.35 6.62 -8.59
N ALA A 87 -21.40 5.75 -8.25
CA ALA A 87 -21.07 4.55 -9.01
C ALA A 87 -22.19 3.50 -8.97
N VAL A 88 -22.74 3.20 -7.79
CA VAL A 88 -23.87 2.28 -7.60
C VAL A 88 -25.11 2.73 -8.39
N LEU A 89 -25.32 4.04 -8.51
CA LEU A 89 -26.41 4.62 -9.30
C LEU A 89 -26.13 4.71 -10.81
N GLY A 90 -24.92 4.34 -11.26
CA GLY A 90 -24.50 4.41 -12.66
C GLY A 90 -24.23 5.84 -13.17
N ASN A 91 -24.03 6.80 -12.26
CA ASN A 91 -23.72 8.19 -12.61
C ASN A 91 -22.22 8.46 -12.75
N ILE A 92 -21.38 7.60 -12.16
CA ILE A 92 -19.92 7.68 -12.14
C ILE A 92 -19.37 6.31 -12.52
N GLU A 93 -18.39 6.26 -13.41
CA GLU A 93 -17.59 5.05 -13.62
C GLU A 93 -16.29 5.19 -12.81
N LEU A 94 -16.08 4.26 -11.88
CA LEU A 94 -14.84 4.18 -11.11
C LEU A 94 -13.73 3.54 -11.94
N THR A 95 -12.48 3.92 -11.67
CA THR A 95 -11.33 3.18 -12.21
C THR A 95 -11.26 1.77 -11.61
N PRO A 96 -10.46 0.85 -12.17
CA PRO A 96 -10.26 -0.47 -11.56
C PRO A 96 -9.77 -0.39 -10.11
N SER A 97 -8.81 0.48 -9.82
CA SER A 97 -8.28 0.66 -8.45
C SER A 97 -9.32 1.26 -7.50
N GLN A 98 -10.15 2.20 -7.97
CA GLN A 98 -11.25 2.75 -7.17
C GLN A 98 -12.36 1.73 -6.92
N SER A 99 -12.62 0.85 -7.89
CA SER A 99 -13.59 -0.24 -7.72
C SER A 99 -13.08 -1.28 -6.73
N GLU A 100 -11.78 -1.59 -6.77
CA GLU A 100 -11.12 -2.45 -5.77
C GLU A 100 -11.11 -1.81 -4.38
N ALA A 101 -10.85 -0.50 -4.28
CA ALA A 101 -10.95 0.24 -3.02
C ALA A 101 -12.37 0.21 -2.44
N ALA A 102 -13.38 0.29 -3.32
CA ALA A 102 -14.78 0.38 -2.95
C ALA A 102 -15.42 -0.97 -2.62
N ASP A 103 -14.88 -2.11 -3.09
CA ASP A 103 -15.40 -3.45 -2.82
C ASP A 103 -14.95 -3.94 -1.43
N MET A 104 -15.73 -3.59 -0.41
CA MET A 104 -15.32 -3.74 0.99
C MET A 104 -15.43 -5.17 1.51
N ASP A 105 -16.17 -6.04 0.81
CA ASP A 105 -16.28 -7.46 1.14
C ASP A 105 -15.59 -8.38 0.12
N GLY A 106 -15.02 -7.81 -0.96
CA GLY A 106 -14.21 -8.52 -1.96
C GLY A 106 -15.03 -9.44 -2.86
N ASN A 107 -16.34 -9.20 -3.00
CA ASN A 107 -17.23 -10.07 -3.76
C ASN A 107 -17.36 -9.68 -5.26
N GLY A 108 -16.76 -8.54 -5.64
CA GLY A 108 -16.77 -7.99 -7.00
C GLY A 108 -18.03 -7.19 -7.37
N LEU A 109 -18.95 -6.93 -6.44
CA LEU A 109 -20.21 -6.21 -6.67
C LEU A 109 -20.31 -4.97 -5.78
N LEU A 110 -20.17 -3.79 -6.38
CA LEU A 110 -20.37 -2.52 -5.70
C LEU A 110 -21.86 -2.29 -5.36
N ASN A 111 -22.18 -2.25 -4.07
CA ASN A 111 -23.56 -2.08 -3.61
C ASN A 111 -23.66 -1.38 -2.23
N ILE A 112 -24.84 -1.42 -1.62
CA ILE A 112 -25.12 -0.75 -0.34
C ILE A 112 -24.33 -1.32 0.84
N LEU A 113 -23.91 -2.60 0.78
CA LEU A 113 -23.13 -3.23 1.83
C LEU A 113 -21.73 -2.59 1.94
N ASP A 114 -21.13 -2.26 0.80
CA ASP A 114 -19.86 -1.56 0.73
C ASP A 114 -19.94 -0.15 1.32
N ILE A 115 -21.00 0.58 0.96
CA ILE A 115 -21.30 1.91 1.52
C ILE A 115 -21.41 1.84 3.04
N ILE A 116 -22.13 0.85 3.58
CA ILE A 116 -22.27 0.68 5.03
C ILE A 116 -20.92 0.39 5.68
N ALA A 117 -20.06 -0.43 5.05
CA ALA A 117 -18.73 -0.74 5.56
C ALA A 117 -17.85 0.52 5.62
N ILE A 118 -17.84 1.35 4.57
CA ILE A 118 -17.09 2.62 4.55
C ILE A 118 -17.62 3.59 5.62
N VAL A 119 -18.94 3.73 5.74
CA VAL A 119 -19.53 4.57 6.80
C VAL A 119 -19.10 4.09 8.20
N ASN A 120 -19.05 2.77 8.43
CA ASN A 120 -18.58 2.24 9.71
C ASN A 120 -17.11 2.52 9.95
N LEU A 121 -16.25 2.50 8.92
CA LEU A 121 -14.85 2.92 9.04
C LEU A 121 -14.77 4.39 9.48
N ILE A 122 -15.49 5.29 8.80
CA ILE A 122 -15.50 6.72 9.11
C ILE A 122 -16.00 7.01 10.54
N LEU A 123 -16.95 6.23 11.05
CA LEU A 123 -17.54 6.44 12.38
C LEU A 123 -16.70 5.85 13.53
N ILE A 124 -15.72 5.00 13.23
CA ILE A 124 -14.82 4.41 14.24
C ILE A 124 -13.63 5.34 14.53
N ASP A 125 -13.28 6.21 13.59
CA ASP A 125 -12.27 7.28 13.74
C ASP A 125 -12.83 8.56 14.41
#